data_AF-A0A816HEY4-F1
#
_entry.id   AF-A0A816HEY4-F1
#
_cell.length_a   1.000
_cell.length_b   1.000
_cell.length_c   1.000
_cell.angle_alpha   90.00
_cell.angle_beta   90.00
_cell.angle_gamma   90.00
#
_symmetry.space_group_name_H-M   'P 1'
#
loop_
_entity.id
_entity.type
_entity.pdbx_description
1 polymer ?
#
loop_
_entity_poly.entity_id
_entity_poly.type
_entity_poly.pdbx_seq_one_letter_code
_entity_poly.pdbx_strand_id
1 'polypeptide(L)' 'LYTMIPQIEGVLTLKQINNFKVEAIIRLARFVMQNNYFSYNHQFYHQIRGGPMGSPLTITIANCYVFFFE' A
#
# COMPACT_ATOMS: atom_id res chain seq x y z
N LEU A 1 -9.35 -5.39 7.42
CA LEU A 1 -7.88 -5.64 7.33
C LEU A 1 -7.07 -4.47 7.91
N TYR A 2 -7.38 -3.21 7.60
CA TYR A 2 -6.85 -2.04 8.32
C TYR A 2 -7.74 -1.57 9.49
N THR A 3 -9.05 -1.82 9.39
CA THR A 3 -10.04 -1.55 10.46
C THR A 3 -9.86 -2.39 11.73
N MET A 4 -9.05 -3.45 11.65
CA MET A 4 -8.78 -4.37 12.76
C MET A 4 -7.40 -4.15 13.38
N ILE A 5 -6.64 -3.17 12.89
CA ILE A 5 -5.33 -2.84 13.47
C ILE A 5 -5.55 -2.19 14.83
N PRO A 6 -4.97 -2.72 15.92
CA PRO A 6 -5.05 -2.08 17.22
C PRO A 6 -4.40 -0.70 17.18
N GLN A 7 -5.15 0.31 17.63
CA GLN A 7 -4.78 1.72 17.45
C GLN A 7 -3.44 2.07 18.11
N ILE A 8 -3.23 1.59 19.34
CA ILE A 8 -2.03 1.90 20.13
C ILE A 8 -0.80 1.23 19.50
N GLU A 9 -0.86 -0.07 19.23
CA GLU A 9 0.26 -0.80 18.61
C GLU A 9 0.56 -0.29 17.20
N GLY A 10 -0.47 0.03 16.42
CA GLY A 10 -0.35 0.64 15.10
C GLY A 10 0.46 1.94 15.15
N VAL A 11 0.14 2.84 16.08
CA VAL A 11 0.90 4.08 16.27
C VAL A 11 2.34 3.82 16.73
N LEU A 12 2.56 2.81 17.59
CA LEU A 12 3.91 2.46 18.05
C LEU A 12 4.82 1.96 16.92
N THR A 13 4.25 1.40 15.85
CA THR A 13 5.05 1.01 14.66
C THR A 13 5.74 2.21 14.01
N LEU A 14 5.20 3.43 14.14
CA LEU A 14 5.81 4.64 13.58
C LEU A 14 7.19 4.95 14.19
N LYS A 15 7.46 4.51 15.42
CA LYS A 15 8.78 4.67 16.04
C LYS A 15 9.88 3.90 15.29
N GLN A 16 9.50 2.79 14.64
CA GLN A 16 10.43 2.00 13.81
C GLN A 16 10.71 2.67 12.46
N ILE A 17 9.89 3.66 12.07
CA ILE A 17 10.00 4.38 10.79
C ILE A 17 11.02 5.53 10.88
N ASN A 18 11.46 5.92 12.09
CA ASN A 18 12.30 7.11 12.32
C ASN A 18 13.69 7.06 11.63
N ASN A 19 14.04 5.94 10.99
CA ASN A 19 15.25 5.78 10.18
C ASN A 19 15.00 5.09 8.83
N PHE A 20 13.74 5.05 8.37
CA PHE A 20 13.42 4.50 7.05
C PHE A 20 13.94 5.44 5.96
N LYS A 21 14.97 5.00 5.25
CA LYS A 21 15.41 5.67 4.02
C LYS A 21 14.24 5.70 3.04
N VAL A 22 14.07 6.80 2.31
CA VAL A 22 13.05 6.95 1.26
C VAL A 22 13.07 5.75 0.31
N GLU A 23 14.25 5.22 0.00
CA GLU A 23 14.45 4.02 -0.80
C GLU A 23 13.72 2.78 -0.25
N ALA A 24 13.72 2.57 1.06
CA ALA A 24 13.01 1.46 1.69
C ALA A 24 11.48 1.63 1.54
N ILE A 25 10.98 2.86 1.64
CA ILE A 25 9.56 3.18 1.43
C ILE A 25 9.18 2.93 -0.03
N ILE A 26 10.00 3.37 -1.00
CA ILE A 26 9.78 3.11 -2.43
C ILE A 26 9.77 1.60 -2.71
N ARG A 27 10.71 0.84 -2.14
CA ARG A 27 10.77 -0.61 -2.31
C ARG A 27 9.53 -1.31 -1.74
N LEU A 28 9.06 -0.90 -0.56
CA LEU A 28 7.83 -1.42 0.04
C LEU A 28 6.60 -1.06 -0.79
N ALA A 29 6.47 0.20 -1.20
CA ALA A 29 5.37 0.66 -2.03
C ALA A 29 5.32 -0.12 -3.35
N ARG A 30 6.47 -0.28 -4.02
CA ARG A 30 6.57 -1.08 -5.24
C ARG A 30 6.17 -2.54 -4.99
N PHE A 31 6.64 -3.14 -3.91
CA PHE A 31 6.30 -4.51 -3.56
C PHE A 31 4.80 -4.68 -3.36
N VAL A 32 4.15 -3.82 -2.56
CA VAL A 32 2.71 -3.88 -2.29
C VAL A 32 1.89 -3.66 -3.56
N MET A 33 2.29 -2.71 -4.41
CA MET A 33 1.57 -2.42 -5.65
C MET A 33 1.73 -3.53 -6.71
N GLN A 34 2.90 -4.15 -6.80
CA GLN A 34 3.18 -5.21 -7.77
C GLN A 34 2.74 -6.60 -7.31
N ASN A 35 2.58 -6.85 -6.01
CA ASN A 35 2.17 -8.13 -5.45
C ASN A 35 0.74 -8.05 -4.90
N ASN A 36 -0.15 -7.41 -5.66
CA ASN A 36 -1.55 -7.29 -5.32
C ASN A 36 -2.35 -8.46 -5.91
N TYR A 37 -2.94 -9.27 -5.04
CA TYR A 37 -3.75 -10.41 -5.39
C TYR A 37 -5.12 -10.32 -4.72
N PHE A 38 -6.16 -10.78 -5.41
CA PHE A 38 -7.50 -10.87 -4.86
C PHE A 38 -8.11 -12.23 -5.17
N SER A 39 -9.01 -12.68 -4.31
CA SER A 39 -9.79 -13.89 -4.53
C SER A 39 -11.19 -13.55 -5.03
N TYR A 40 -11.63 -14.27 -6.06
CA TYR A 40 -12.99 -14.20 -6.56
C TYR A 40 -13.38 -15.57 -7.12
N ASN A 41 -14.60 -16.02 -6.83
CA ASN A 41 -15.11 -17.31 -7.28
C ASN A 41 -14.13 -18.49 -7.07
N HIS A 42 -13.56 -18.60 -5.85
CA HIS A 42 -12.59 -19.64 -5.48
C HIS A 42 -11.30 -19.68 -6.31
N GLN A 43 -11.00 -18.62 -7.05
CA GLN A 43 -9.77 -18.43 -7.80
C GLN A 43 -9.00 -17.22 -7.29
N PHE A 44 -7.67 -17.25 -7.44
CA PHE A 44 -6.79 -16.14 -7.13
C PHE A 44 -6.37 -15.44 -8.41
N TYR A 45 -6.44 -14.11 -8.39
CA TYR A 45 -6.09 -13.25 -9.51
C TYR A 45 -5.00 -12.28 -9.10
N HIS A 46 -4.05 -12.06 -10.00
CA HIS A 46 -3.03 -11.03 -9.87
C HIS A 46 -3.49 -9.76 -10.59
N GLN A 47 -3.51 -8.63 -9.88
CA GLN A 47 -3.87 -7.36 -10.51
C GLN A 47 -2.64 -6.74 -11.18
N ILE A 48 -2.62 -6.77 -12.51
CA ILE A 48 -1.47 -6.31 -13.32
C ILE A 48 -1.47 -4.78 -13.49
N ARG A 49 -2.64 -4.12 -13.44
CA ARG A 49 -2.78 -2.67 -13.64
C ARG A 49 -3.63 -2.01 -12.55
N GLY A 50 -3.19 -0.85 -12.09
CA GLY A 50 -3.81 -0.12 -10.98
C GLY A 50 -3.49 -0.76 -9.62
N GLY A 51 -4.04 -0.19 -8.55
CA GLY A 51 -3.97 -0.75 -7.20
C GLY A 51 -5.33 -1.25 -6.71
N PRO A 52 -5.37 -1.98 -5.59
CA PRO A 52 -6.61 -2.45 -5.00
C PRO A 52 -7.41 -1.26 -4.46
N MET A 53 -8.70 -1.16 -4.82
CA MET A 53 -9.55 0.00 -4.48
C MET A 53 -9.65 0.28 -2.98
N GLY A 54 -9.54 -0.74 -2.13
CA GLY A 54 -9.59 -0.60 -0.68
C GLY A 54 -8.25 -0.22 -0.04
N SER A 55 -7.18 -0.03 -0.81
CA SER A 55 -5.85 0.28 -0.25
C SER A 55 -5.65 1.79 -0.08
N PRO A 56 -5.28 2.25 1.12
CA PRO A 56 -4.96 3.66 1.35
C PRO A 56 -3.76 4.12 0.51
N LEU A 57 -2.82 3.22 0.21
CA LEU A 57 -1.64 3.55 -0.60
C LEU A 57 -2.00 3.81 -2.07
N THR A 58 -3.00 3.10 -2.61
CA THR A 58 -3.43 3.27 -4.00
C THR A 58 -3.97 4.67 -4.25
N ILE A 59 -4.80 5.18 -3.35
CA ILE A 59 -5.35 6.54 -3.44
C ILE A 59 -4.23 7.58 -3.32
N THR A 60 -3.32 7.41 -2.35
CA THR A 60 -2.19 8.33 -2.17
C THR A 60 -1.29 8.40 -3.40
N ILE A 61 -0.90 7.25 -3.97
CA ILE A 61 -0.07 7.22 -5.18
C ILE A 61 -0.81 7.82 -6.37
N ALA A 62 -2.11 7.56 -6.52
CA ALA A 62 -2.91 8.15 -7.60
C ALA A 62 -2.92 9.68 -7.52
N ASN A 63 -3.15 10.25 -6.33
CA ASN A 63 -3.10 11.71 -6.13
C ASN A 63 -1.73 12.29 -6.44
N CYS A 64 -0.65 11.65 -5.98
CA CYS A 64 0.71 12.09 -6.31
C CYS A 64 0.96 12.01 -7.83
N TYR A 65 0.54 10.93 -8.48
CA TYR A 65 0.74 10.75 -9.92
C TYR A 65 0.03 11.84 -10.72
N VAL A 66 -1.25 12.09 -10.43
CA VAL A 66 -2.02 13.16 -11.06
C VAL A 66 -1.32 14.50 -10.82
N PHE A 67 -0.98 14.84 -9.57
CA PHE A 67 -0.34 16.12 -9.26
C PHE A 67 1.00 16.38 -9.99
N PHE A 68 1.81 15.36 -10.22
CA PHE A 68 3.14 15.51 -10.82
C PHE A 68 3.20 15.24 -12.33
N PHE A 69 2.26 14.47 -12.88
CA PHE A 69 2.35 13.95 -14.26
C PHE A 69 1.10 14.20 -15.12
N GLU A 70 -0.03 14.64 -14.56
CA GLU A 70 -1.23 15.07 -15.30
C GLU A 70 -1.52 16.55 -15.10
#